data_AF-A0A016TD91-F1
#
_entry.id   AF-A0A016TD91-F1
#
_cell.length_a   1.000
_cell.length_b   1.000
_cell.length_c   1.000
_cell.angle_alpha   90.00
_cell.angle_beta   90.00
_cell.angle_gamma   90.00
#
_symmetry.space_group_name_H-M   'P 1'
#
loop_
_entity.id
_entity.type
_entity.pdbx_description
1 polymer ?
#
loop_
_entity_poly.entity_id
_entity_poly.type
_entity_poly.pdbx_seq_one_letter_code
_entity_poly.pdbx_strand_id
1 'polypeptide(L)'
;MPISVCGTGKESNCCDKHPSCASWAQQGECQNNPEWMLPNCQLSCHSCETESDEPSTETSMCGTGNESNCCDKHPNCAFWARRRECKSNPDWMLPNCPLSCRNCGTDFDKQTTKVRQCGTGKESECCDHHSSCAFWASKGECRKDPDWMLRKCQLSCHFCQTEEDEPLPDPSREFWYTR
;
A
#
# COMPACT_ATOMS: atom_id res chain seq x y z
N MET A 1 -38.44 22.40 25.13
CA MET A 1 -37.26 21.87 24.43
C MET A 1 -36.61 23.06 23.74
N PRO A 2 -35.33 23.37 23.97
CA PRO A 2 -34.66 24.38 23.14
C PRO A 2 -34.71 23.89 21.69
N ILE A 3 -35.12 24.77 20.77
CA ILE A 3 -35.20 24.45 19.35
C ILE A 3 -33.77 24.46 18.81
N SER A 4 -33.22 23.28 18.59
CA SER A 4 -31.96 23.10 17.89
C SER A 4 -32.25 22.91 16.40
N VAL A 5 -31.67 23.74 15.53
CA VAL A 5 -31.75 23.61 14.07
C VAL A 5 -30.43 23.03 13.58
N CYS A 6 -30.47 21.85 12.95
CA CYS A 6 -29.27 21.13 12.53
C CYS A 6 -29.16 21.05 11.02
N GLY A 7 -27.92 20.92 10.53
CA GLY A 7 -27.61 20.68 9.13
C GLY A 7 -28.07 19.31 8.63
N THR A 8 -27.74 19.00 7.38
CA THR A 8 -28.04 17.70 6.76
C THR A 8 -26.77 17.08 6.18
N GLY A 9 -26.77 15.77 5.90
CA GLY A 9 -25.60 15.09 5.31
C GLY A 9 -24.37 15.13 6.23
N LYS A 10 -23.22 15.59 5.70
CA LYS A 10 -21.94 15.70 6.45
C LYS A 10 -22.02 16.65 7.66
N GLU A 11 -23.01 17.54 7.68
CA GLU A 11 -23.22 18.52 8.76
C GLU A 11 -24.39 18.14 9.69
N SER A 12 -24.87 16.88 9.67
CA SER A 12 -26.00 16.46 10.51
C SER A 12 -25.78 16.65 12.01
N ASN A 13 -24.51 16.69 12.44
CA ASN A 13 -24.11 16.89 13.83
C ASN A 13 -23.85 18.37 14.16
N CYS A 14 -23.92 19.25 13.17
CA CYS A 14 -23.73 20.69 13.34
C CYS A 14 -25.09 21.37 13.51
N CYS A 15 -25.25 22.11 14.61
CA CYS A 15 -26.53 22.71 14.95
C CYS A 15 -26.40 24.12 15.51
N ASP A 16 -27.38 24.95 15.18
CA ASP A 16 -27.70 26.15 15.91
C ASP A 16 -28.48 25.79 17.17
N LYS A 17 -28.05 26.33 18.31
CA LYS A 17 -28.66 26.15 19.63
C LYS A 17 -29.70 27.24 19.92
N HIS A 18 -29.84 28.23 19.04
CA HIS A 18 -30.78 29.34 19.21
C HIS A 18 -31.56 29.62 17.92
N PRO A 19 -32.90 29.83 17.98
CA PRO A 19 -33.72 30.05 16.79
C PRO A 19 -33.37 31.33 16.02
N SER A 20 -32.74 32.30 16.67
CA SER A 20 -32.32 33.56 16.04
C SER A 20 -30.93 33.52 15.40
N CYS A 21 -30.21 32.39 15.46
CA CYS A 21 -28.85 32.27 14.91
C CYS A 21 -28.76 32.74 13.45
N ALA A 22 -29.71 32.36 12.60
CA ALA A 22 -29.73 32.74 11.19
C ALA A 22 -29.87 34.27 10.98
N SER A 23 -30.63 34.94 11.85
CA SER A 23 -30.82 36.39 11.80
C SER A 23 -29.60 37.13 12.32
N TRP A 24 -28.98 36.64 13.39
CA TRP A 24 -27.76 37.21 13.94
C TRP A 24 -26.56 37.05 13.02
N ALA A 25 -26.43 35.89 12.36
CA ALA A 25 -25.42 35.69 11.33
C ALA A 25 -25.58 36.68 10.17
N GLN A 26 -26.80 36.92 9.69
CA GLN A 26 -27.08 37.94 8.67
C GLN A 26 -26.73 39.37 9.12
N GLN A 27 -26.78 39.65 10.42
CA GLN A 27 -26.38 40.93 11.00
C GLN A 27 -24.86 41.05 11.24
N GLY A 28 -24.07 40.02 10.89
CA GLY A 28 -22.61 40.01 11.05
C GLY A 28 -22.14 39.64 12.44
N GLU A 29 -23.00 39.06 13.29
CA GLU A 29 -22.62 38.65 14.65
C GLU A 29 -21.55 37.56 14.67
N CYS A 30 -21.43 36.76 13.60
CA CYS A 30 -20.34 35.78 13.50
C CYS A 30 -18.95 36.44 13.51
N GLN A 31 -18.83 37.69 13.07
CA GLN A 31 -17.58 38.46 13.11
C GLN A 31 -17.52 39.42 14.30
N ASN A 32 -18.66 40.00 14.70
CA ASN A 32 -18.71 40.99 15.79
C ASN A 32 -18.75 40.33 17.18
N ASN A 33 -19.27 39.11 17.28
CA ASN A 33 -19.43 38.35 18.51
C ASN A 33 -19.09 36.84 18.31
N PRO A 34 -17.89 36.52 17.82
CA PRO A 34 -17.51 35.16 17.47
C PRO A 34 -17.48 34.23 18.70
N GLU A 35 -17.07 34.72 19.87
CA GLU A 35 -16.97 33.89 21.07
C GLU A 35 -18.30 33.28 21.49
N TRP A 36 -19.40 34.03 21.31
CA TRP A 36 -20.73 33.51 21.58
C TRP A 36 -21.30 32.76 20.38
N MET A 37 -21.13 33.30 19.17
CA MET A 37 -21.77 32.79 17.97
C MET A 37 -21.18 31.46 17.51
N LEU A 38 -19.86 31.27 17.51
CA LEU A 38 -19.23 30.04 17.01
C LEU A 38 -19.69 28.78 17.77
N PRO A 39 -19.74 28.73 19.11
CA PRO A 39 -20.18 27.53 19.82
C PRO A 39 -21.72 27.35 19.87
N ASN A 40 -22.51 28.38 19.57
CA ASN A 40 -23.98 28.37 19.72
C ASN A 40 -24.75 28.44 18.40
N CYS A 41 -24.12 28.92 17.34
CA CYS A 41 -24.71 29.17 16.02
C CYS A 41 -23.81 28.58 14.93
N GLN A 42 -23.36 27.34 15.13
CA GLN A 42 -22.35 26.70 14.30
C GLN A 42 -22.77 26.59 12.84
N LEU A 43 -24.05 26.25 12.62
CA LEU A 43 -24.61 26.11 11.28
C LEU A 43 -24.75 27.47 10.61
N SER A 44 -25.35 28.44 11.31
CA SER A 44 -25.52 29.80 10.79
C SER A 44 -24.22 30.55 10.53
N CYS A 45 -23.18 30.30 11.33
CA CYS A 45 -21.85 30.90 11.15
C CYS A 45 -20.91 30.08 10.26
N HIS A 46 -21.37 28.94 9.72
CA HIS A 46 -20.53 28.04 8.92
C HIS A 46 -19.25 27.63 9.67
N SER A 47 -19.34 27.48 10.98
CA SER A 47 -18.26 27.02 11.85
C SER A 47 -18.45 25.57 12.26
N CYS A 48 -19.21 24.81 11.46
CA CYS A 48 -19.29 23.38 11.58
C CYS A 48 -17.88 22.80 11.41
N GLU A 49 -17.44 21.99 12.36
CA GLU A 49 -16.35 21.06 12.12
C GLU A 49 -16.89 19.96 11.20
N THR A 50 -17.05 20.29 9.92
CA THR A 50 -16.96 19.23 8.92
C THR A 50 -15.55 18.71 9.03
N GLU A 51 -15.37 17.40 9.02
CA GLU A 51 -14.17 16.77 8.49
C GLU A 51 -14.00 17.31 7.08
N SER A 52 -13.45 18.51 7.00
CA SER A 52 -13.16 19.18 5.77
C SER A 52 -12.17 18.26 5.11
N ASP A 53 -12.36 18.03 3.82
CA ASP A 53 -11.29 17.67 2.91
C ASP A 53 -10.25 18.82 2.85
N GLU A 54 -9.84 19.35 4.02
CA GLU A 54 -8.70 20.21 4.23
C GLU A 54 -7.49 19.28 4.31
N PRO A 55 -6.47 19.49 3.47
CA PRO A 55 -5.23 18.75 3.60
C PRO A 55 -4.70 19.04 5.00
N SER A 56 -4.66 18.01 5.84
CA SER A 56 -3.98 18.04 7.12
C SER A 56 -2.67 18.80 6.94
N THR A 57 -2.53 19.96 7.57
CA THR A 57 -1.28 20.73 7.55
C THR A 57 -0.17 20.03 8.32
N GLU A 58 -0.44 18.86 8.90
CA GLU A 58 0.53 17.78 8.94
C GLU A 58 0.88 17.41 7.49
N THR A 59 1.76 18.21 6.89
CA THR A 59 2.34 17.93 5.57
C THR A 59 3.07 16.61 5.72
N SER A 60 2.34 15.52 5.51
CA SER A 60 2.89 14.19 5.48
C SER A 60 4.03 14.24 4.48
N MET A 61 5.24 14.00 4.96
CA MET A 61 6.41 13.86 4.09
C MET A 61 6.34 12.56 3.29
N CYS A 62 5.26 11.79 3.45
CA CYS A 62 4.96 10.57 2.73
C CYS A 62 4.02 10.80 1.56
N GLY A 63 4.15 9.97 0.52
CA GLY A 63 3.28 9.98 -0.66
C GLY A 63 1.85 9.54 -0.33
N THR A 64 1.03 9.41 -1.37
CA THR A 64 -0.35 8.91 -1.26
C THR A 64 -0.53 7.68 -2.14
N GLY A 65 -1.62 6.92 -1.94
CA GLY A 65 -1.90 5.72 -2.72
C GLY A 65 -0.79 4.67 -2.59
N ASN A 66 -0.28 4.17 -3.71
CA ASN A 66 0.77 3.15 -3.75
C ASN A 66 2.14 3.63 -3.21
N GLU A 67 2.31 4.95 -3.01
CA GLU A 67 3.50 5.56 -2.45
C GLU A 67 3.29 6.01 -0.99
N SER A 68 2.22 5.57 -0.32
CA SER A 68 1.94 5.92 1.08
C SER A 68 3.06 5.53 2.05
N ASN A 69 3.83 4.51 1.71
CA ASN A 69 4.99 4.04 2.49
C ASN A 69 6.30 4.72 2.09
N CYS A 70 6.28 5.61 1.10
CA CYS A 70 7.45 6.33 0.65
C CYS A 70 7.48 7.72 1.26
N CYS A 71 8.46 7.96 2.11
CA CYS A 71 8.54 9.19 2.88
C CYS A 71 9.89 9.87 2.73
N ASP A 72 9.85 11.17 2.49
CA ASP A 72 10.98 12.05 2.74
C ASP A 72 11.25 12.14 4.24
N LYS A 73 12.53 12.23 4.60
CA LYS A 73 12.99 12.38 5.98
C LYS A 73 13.26 13.82 6.35
N HIS A 74 13.15 14.74 5.39
CA HIS A 74 13.47 16.14 5.59
C HIS A 74 12.45 17.06 4.89
N PRO A 75 11.95 18.11 5.56
CA PRO A 75 10.93 19.00 5.00
C PRO A 75 11.36 19.71 3.70
N ASN A 76 12.67 19.96 3.55
CA ASN A 76 13.23 20.61 2.34
C ASN A 76 13.53 19.65 1.18
N CYS A 77 13.20 18.36 1.27
CA CYS A 77 13.44 17.41 0.19
C CYS A 77 12.85 17.86 -1.15
N ALA A 78 11.63 18.38 -1.15
CA ALA A 78 10.97 18.88 -2.36
C ALA A 78 11.72 20.08 -2.97
N PHE A 79 12.23 20.98 -2.12
CA PHE A 79 13.02 22.13 -2.55
C PHE A 79 14.35 21.70 -3.18
N TRP A 80 15.07 20.78 -2.54
CA TRP A 80 16.35 20.28 -3.05
C TRP A 80 16.18 19.46 -4.33
N ALA A 81 15.14 18.64 -4.43
CA ALA A 81 14.82 17.92 -5.66
C ALA A 81 14.56 18.88 -6.84
N ARG A 82 13.83 19.99 -6.61
CA ARG A 82 13.64 21.05 -7.63
C ARG A 82 14.94 21.72 -8.05
N ARG A 83 15.94 21.79 -7.16
CA ARG A 83 17.31 22.25 -7.46
C ARG A 83 18.21 21.18 -8.10
N ARG A 84 17.64 20.02 -8.44
CA ARG A 84 18.31 18.87 -9.06
C ARG A 84 19.34 18.19 -8.16
N GLU A 85 19.20 18.31 -6.85
CA GLU A 85 20.07 17.62 -5.90
C GLU A 85 19.97 16.10 -6.03
N CYS A 86 18.84 15.55 -6.50
CA CYS A 86 18.74 14.11 -6.76
C CYS A 86 19.77 13.60 -7.79
N LYS A 87 20.29 14.49 -8.66
CA LYS A 87 21.36 14.17 -9.63
C LYS A 87 22.73 14.65 -9.15
N SER A 88 22.79 15.81 -8.50
CA SER A 88 24.06 16.42 -8.05
C SER A 88 24.59 15.81 -6.76
N ASN A 89 23.71 15.32 -5.90
CA ASN A 89 24.00 14.71 -4.60
C ASN A 89 23.11 13.47 -4.35
N PRO A 90 23.18 12.45 -5.22
CA PRO A 90 22.31 11.29 -5.16
C PRO A 90 22.53 10.45 -3.88
N ASP A 91 23.77 10.36 -3.39
CA ASP A 91 24.11 9.55 -2.22
C ASP A 91 23.39 10.03 -0.95
N TRP A 92 23.20 11.35 -0.82
CA TRP A 92 22.44 11.92 0.27
C TRP A 92 20.94 11.94 -0.04
N MET A 93 20.56 12.35 -1.24
CA MET A 93 19.16 12.59 -1.60
C MET A 93 18.34 11.30 -1.74
N LEU A 94 18.86 10.24 -2.34
CA LEU A 94 18.08 9.01 -2.58
C LEU A 94 17.61 8.30 -1.28
N PRO A 95 18.44 8.17 -0.22
CA PRO A 95 18.01 7.54 1.04
C PRO A 95 17.27 8.48 2.01
N ASN A 96 17.34 9.79 1.81
CA ASN A 96 16.71 10.78 2.71
C ASN A 96 15.51 11.49 2.09
N CYS A 97 15.43 11.55 0.77
CA CYS A 97 14.38 12.18 0.01
C CYS A 97 13.81 11.23 -1.07
N PRO A 98 13.46 9.97 -0.72
CA PRO A 98 13.01 9.00 -1.71
C PRO A 98 11.73 9.44 -2.42
N LEU A 99 10.82 10.16 -1.75
CA LEU A 99 9.60 10.65 -2.39
C LEU A 99 9.92 11.78 -3.36
N SER A 100 10.62 12.81 -2.88
CA SER A 100 10.98 13.96 -3.72
C SER A 100 11.88 13.60 -4.90
N CYS A 101 12.72 12.57 -4.76
CA CYS A 101 13.57 12.08 -5.86
C CYS A 101 12.91 11.00 -6.71
N ARG A 102 11.65 10.63 -6.45
CA ARG A 102 10.95 9.53 -7.14
C ARG A 102 11.74 8.21 -7.08
N ASN A 103 12.40 8.01 -5.94
CA ASN A 103 13.11 6.81 -5.55
C ASN A 103 12.31 6.02 -4.50
N CYS A 104 10.98 6.19 -4.50
CA CYS A 104 10.03 5.27 -3.91
C CYS A 104 10.14 3.98 -4.71
N GLY A 105 11.00 3.04 -4.30
CA GLY A 105 11.12 1.78 -5.00
C GLY A 105 9.73 1.16 -5.20
N THR A 106 9.22 1.14 -6.43
CA THR A 106 7.95 0.48 -6.75
C THR A 106 8.17 -0.99 -7.01
N ASP A 107 8.98 -1.62 -6.18
CA ASP A 107 9.08 -3.06 -6.16
C ASP A 107 8.79 -3.51 -4.73
N PHE A 108 7.78 -4.35 -4.62
CA PHE A 108 7.59 -5.29 -3.52
C PHE A 108 8.81 -6.22 -3.30
N ASP A 109 9.99 -5.92 -3.84
CA ASP A 109 11.24 -6.69 -3.73
C ASP A 109 12.34 -5.94 -2.96
N LYS A 110 11.96 -5.28 -1.87
CA LYS A 110 12.83 -5.20 -0.69
C LYS A 110 12.14 -5.75 0.55
N GLN A 111 11.61 -6.98 0.42
CA GLN A 111 11.61 -7.89 1.54
C GLN A 111 12.95 -8.62 1.54
N THR A 112 13.86 -8.17 2.40
CA THR A 112 15.04 -8.95 2.73
C THR A 112 14.56 -10.31 3.25
N THR A 113 15.00 -11.38 2.57
CA THR A 113 14.99 -12.80 2.99
C THR A 113 13.69 -13.58 2.84
N LYS A 114 13.22 -13.74 1.59
CA LYS A 114 12.74 -15.03 1.04
C LYS A 114 12.50 -14.87 -0.47
N VAL A 115 13.58 -14.89 -1.25
CA VAL A 115 13.49 -14.98 -2.71
C VAL A 115 12.84 -16.33 -3.05
N ARG A 116 11.56 -16.32 -3.41
CA ARG A 116 10.86 -17.46 -3.99
C ARG A 116 10.77 -17.24 -5.49
N GLN A 117 11.72 -17.78 -6.24
CA GLN A 117 11.72 -17.74 -7.69
C GLN A 117 10.96 -18.96 -8.21
N CYS A 118 9.74 -18.77 -8.69
CA CYS A 118 8.88 -19.86 -9.14
C CYS A 118 8.80 -19.92 -10.67
N GLY A 119 8.41 -21.10 -11.19
CA GLY A 119 8.15 -21.31 -12.61
C GLY A 119 6.89 -20.60 -13.10
N THR A 120 6.54 -20.81 -14.37
CA THR A 120 5.33 -20.25 -14.99
C THR A 120 4.43 -21.36 -15.52
N GLY A 121 3.11 -21.15 -15.61
CA GLY A 121 2.19 -22.17 -16.12
C GLY A 121 2.02 -23.32 -15.13
N LYS A 122 2.11 -24.58 -15.60
CA LYS A 122 1.95 -25.78 -14.75
C LYS A 122 2.99 -25.89 -13.62
N GLU A 123 4.12 -25.20 -13.74
CA GLU A 123 5.21 -25.20 -12.76
C GLU A 123 5.16 -23.98 -11.82
N SER A 124 4.04 -23.25 -11.78
CA SER A 124 3.90 -22.07 -10.92
C SER A 124 4.08 -22.36 -9.42
N GLU A 125 3.86 -23.61 -9.01
CA GLU A 125 4.05 -24.06 -7.63
C GLU A 125 5.48 -24.55 -7.36
N CYS A 126 6.28 -24.75 -8.41
CA CYS A 126 7.67 -25.15 -8.30
C CYS A 126 8.58 -23.94 -8.14
N CYS A 127 9.32 -23.90 -7.03
CA CYS A 127 10.08 -22.70 -6.67
C CYS A 127 11.49 -23.02 -6.17
N ASP A 128 12.41 -22.14 -6.55
CA ASP A 128 13.66 -21.92 -5.86
C ASP A 128 13.42 -20.98 -4.68
N HIS A 129 13.87 -21.40 -3.51
CA HIS A 129 13.78 -20.67 -2.25
C HIS A 129 15.11 -19.98 -1.90
N HIS A 130 16.03 -19.91 -2.85
CA HIS A 130 17.32 -19.23 -2.71
C HIS A 130 17.74 -18.62 -4.04
N SER A 131 18.21 -17.37 -4.01
CA SER A 131 18.62 -16.64 -5.23
C SER A 131 19.77 -17.29 -6.00
N SER A 132 20.66 -18.00 -5.30
CA SER A 132 21.78 -18.73 -5.90
C SER A 132 21.45 -20.11 -6.48
N CYS A 133 20.19 -20.57 -6.44
CA CYS A 133 19.80 -21.90 -6.92
C CYS A 133 20.25 -22.16 -8.37
N ALA A 134 20.05 -21.20 -9.28
CA ALA A 134 20.46 -21.34 -10.67
C ALA A 134 21.99 -21.50 -10.82
N PHE A 135 22.75 -20.76 -10.01
CA PHE A 135 24.21 -20.86 -10.00
C PHE A 135 24.68 -22.23 -9.50
N TRP A 136 24.13 -22.72 -8.39
CA TRP A 136 24.52 -24.03 -7.84
C TRP A 136 24.11 -25.19 -8.75
N ALA A 137 22.92 -25.12 -9.35
CA ALA A 137 22.52 -26.09 -10.37
C ALA A 137 23.50 -26.13 -11.54
N SER A 138 23.97 -24.97 -12.03
CA SER A 138 25.01 -24.90 -13.08
C SER A 138 26.35 -25.50 -12.67
N LYS A 139 26.65 -25.56 -11.36
CA LYS A 139 27.85 -26.20 -10.79
C LYS A 139 27.66 -27.69 -10.51
N GLY A 140 26.50 -28.24 -10.85
CA GLY A 140 26.16 -29.64 -10.67
C GLY A 140 25.78 -30.00 -9.23
N GLU A 141 25.44 -29.01 -8.39
CA GLU A 141 25.10 -29.25 -6.98
C GLU A 141 23.85 -30.13 -6.84
N CYS A 142 22.94 -30.12 -7.82
CA CYS A 142 21.79 -31.03 -7.84
C CYS A 142 22.19 -32.52 -7.79
N ARG A 143 23.42 -32.88 -8.18
CA ARG A 143 23.95 -34.24 -8.09
C ARG A 143 24.86 -34.46 -6.89
N LYS A 144 25.53 -33.41 -6.41
CA LYS A 144 26.49 -33.51 -5.29
C LYS A 144 25.80 -33.43 -3.93
N ASP A 145 24.77 -32.61 -3.82
CA ASP A 145 23.95 -32.44 -2.62
C ASP A 145 22.46 -32.38 -3.00
N PRO A 146 21.89 -33.52 -3.46
CA PRO A 146 20.50 -33.58 -3.91
C PRO A 146 19.52 -33.27 -2.77
N ASP A 147 19.80 -33.68 -1.53
CA ASP A 147 18.87 -33.49 -0.41
C ASP A 147 18.64 -32.01 -0.08
N TRP A 148 19.68 -31.18 -0.20
CA TRP A 148 19.56 -29.75 0.01
C TRP A 148 18.95 -29.07 -1.21
N MET A 149 19.47 -29.40 -2.40
CA MET A 149 19.07 -28.77 -3.66
C MET A 149 17.63 -29.10 -4.05
N LEU A 150 17.14 -30.33 -3.85
CA LEU A 150 15.77 -30.71 -4.17
C LEU A 150 14.73 -30.13 -3.18
N ARG A 151 15.15 -29.68 -1.99
CA ARG A 151 14.26 -29.00 -1.03
C ARG A 151 14.24 -27.50 -1.19
N LYS A 152 15.34 -26.91 -1.66
CA LYS A 152 15.52 -25.45 -1.74
C LYS A 152 15.54 -24.91 -3.16
N CYS A 153 15.83 -25.73 -4.15
CA CYS A 153 16.11 -25.34 -5.53
C CYS A 153 15.40 -26.25 -6.53
N GLN A 154 14.12 -26.55 -6.27
CA GLN A 154 13.32 -27.49 -7.06
C GLN A 154 13.27 -27.09 -8.53
N LEU A 155 13.08 -25.80 -8.81
CA LEU A 155 12.97 -25.27 -10.16
C LEU A 155 14.32 -25.35 -10.89
N SER A 156 15.41 -24.88 -10.25
CA SER A 156 16.76 -24.92 -10.80
C SER A 156 17.31 -26.34 -11.02
N CYS A 157 16.86 -27.32 -10.23
CA CYS A 157 17.21 -28.73 -10.42
C CYS A 157 16.22 -29.49 -11.32
N HIS A 158 15.21 -28.81 -11.89
CA HIS A 158 14.15 -29.42 -12.70
C HIS A 158 13.46 -30.60 -11.99
N PHE A 159 13.27 -30.47 -10.68
CA PHE A 159 12.62 -31.47 -9.84
C PHE A 159 11.31 -30.89 -9.30
N CYS A 160 10.44 -30.56 -10.25
CA CYS A 160 9.08 -30.12 -9.97
C CYS A 160 8.20 -31.38 -10.00
N GLN A 161 7.73 -31.82 -8.83
CA GLN A 161 6.75 -32.91 -8.79
C GLN A 161 5.40 -32.33 -9.21
N THR A 162 4.91 -32.74 -10.37
CA THR A 162 3.51 -32.55 -10.75
C THR A 162 2.76 -33.83 -10.41
N GLU A 163 1.63 -33.74 -9.71
CA GLU A 163 0.71 -34.84 -9.39
C GLU A 163 0.02 -35.44 -10.65
N GLU A 164 0.72 -35.54 -11.78
CA GLU A 164 0.27 -36.18 -13.03
C GLU A 164 1.25 -37.28 -13.53
N ASP A 165 2.16 -37.78 -12.69
CA ASP A 165 2.92 -39.02 -12.95
C ASP A 165 2.33 -40.21 -12.16
N GLU A 166 1.00 -40.38 -12.22
CA GLU A 166 0.40 -41.71 -12.04
C GLU A 166 0.79 -42.54 -13.28
N PRO A 167 1.43 -43.73 -13.13
CA PRO A 167 1.71 -44.58 -14.26
C PRO A 167 0.40 -44.93 -14.97
N LEU A 168 0.38 -44.73 -16.29
CA LEU A 168 -0.75 -45.00 -17.19
C LEU A 168 -1.51 -46.28 -16.80
N PRO A 169 -2.87 -46.29 -16.84
CA PRO A 169 -3.62 -47.50 -16.57
C PRO A 169 -3.19 -48.62 -17.52
N ASP A 170 -2.79 -49.74 -16.92
CA ASP A 170 -2.35 -50.94 -17.62
C ASP A 170 -3.48 -51.47 -18.53
N PRO A 171 -3.29 -51.48 -19.87
CA PRO A 171 -4.28 -51.99 -20.81
C PRO A 171 -4.41 -53.53 -20.78
N SER A 172 -3.70 -54.24 -19.90
CA SER A 172 -3.74 -55.71 -19.83
C SER A 172 -4.83 -56.28 -18.92
N ARG A 173 -5.69 -55.45 -18.31
CA ARG A 173 -6.83 -55.91 -17.50
C ARG A 173 -8.17 -55.79 -18.21
N GLU A 174 -8.28 -56.46 -19.35
CA GLU A 174 -9.55 -56.80 -20.01
C GLU A 174 -10.39 -57.71 -19.08
N PHE A 175 -11.26 -57.13 -18.26
CA PHE A 175 -12.35 -57.87 -17.64
C PHE A 175 -13.50 -58.00 -18.65
N TRP A 176 -13.52 -59.14 -19.32
CA TRP A 176 -14.68 -59.74 -19.95
C TRP A 176 -15.91 -59.63 -19.04
N TYR A 177 -16.94 -58.87 -19.43
CA TYR A 177 -18.36 -59.26 -19.33
C TYR A 177 -19.26 -58.18 -19.95
N THR A 178 -19.66 -58.40 -21.21
CA THR A 178 -21.02 -58.13 -21.72
C THR A 178 -21.18 -58.81 -23.08
N ARG A 179 -21.37 -60.14 -23.08
CA ARG A 179 -22.62 -60.82 -23.45
C ARG A 179 -22.44 -62.33 -23.38
#